data_AF-A0A9X7TR41-F1
#
_entry.id   AF-A0A9X7TR41-F1
#
_cell.length_a   1.000
_cell.length_b   1.000
_cell.length_c   1.000
_cell.angle_alpha   90.00
_cell.angle_beta   90.00
_cell.angle_gamma   90.00
#
_symmetry.space_group_name_H-M   'P 1'
#
loop_
_entity.id
_entity.type
_entity.pdbx_description
1 polymer ?
#
loop_
_entity_poly.entity_id
_entity_poly.type
_entity_poly.pdbx_seq_one_letter_code
_entity_poly.pdbx_strand_id
1 'polypeptide(L)'
;MYEVLDYKGNPKSYIHMKVMESLVESRLALEMLKRGLLTNASSKAFISIKAFISALIVKDFDKIIQNKPEKEKEWYERIGYSAPTTGLIGVSYDLEKLGYNVSLVVRIALSLHSFSYNGFDPNLVYYRDKEEVERDIKNVVQFVIDNAKKYFNDFWDEELEKELENLVNAFKD
;
A
#
# COMPACT_ATOMS: atom_id res chain seq x y z
N MET A 1 -6.28 -18.64 8.78
CA MET A 1 -5.89 -18.43 10.19
C MET A 1 -5.18 -17.09 10.22
N TYR A 2 -5.72 -16.08 10.91
CA TYR A 2 -5.04 -14.79 11.03
C TYR A 2 -3.90 -14.97 12.03
N GLU A 3 -2.70 -15.31 11.55
CA GLU A 3 -1.51 -15.31 12.40
C GLU A 3 -1.23 -13.87 12.84
N VAL A 4 -0.88 -13.69 14.12
CA VAL A 4 -0.41 -12.41 14.62
C VAL A 4 0.92 -12.12 13.93
N LEU A 5 0.93 -11.13 13.04
CA LEU A 5 2.13 -10.72 12.33
C LEU A 5 3.10 -10.01 13.29
N ASP A 6 4.13 -10.72 13.72
CA ASP A 6 5.21 -10.20 14.55
C ASP A 6 6.38 -9.69 13.70
N TYR A 7 6.42 -8.38 13.47
CA TYR A 7 7.50 -7.76 12.70
C TYR A 7 8.85 -7.79 13.42
N LYS A 8 8.88 -7.90 14.77
CA LYS A 8 10.12 -7.95 15.55
C LYS A 8 10.69 -9.37 15.57
N GLY A 9 9.86 -10.37 15.85
CA GLY A 9 10.27 -11.76 15.95
C GLY A 9 10.47 -12.47 14.60
N ASN A 10 9.70 -12.09 13.57
CA ASN A 10 9.81 -12.67 12.24
C ASN A 10 9.57 -11.63 11.12
N PRO A 11 10.50 -10.67 10.92
CA PRO A 11 10.36 -9.61 9.92
C PRO A 11 10.23 -10.15 8.50
N LYS A 12 10.89 -11.27 8.16
CA LYS A 12 10.81 -11.85 6.81
C LYS A 12 9.39 -12.33 6.48
N SER A 13 8.77 -13.08 7.39
CA SER A 13 7.37 -13.53 7.23
C SER A 13 6.40 -12.34 7.21
N TYR A 14 6.65 -11.34 8.07
CA TYR A 14 5.87 -10.11 8.07
C TYR A 14 5.89 -9.42 6.70
N ILE A 15 7.10 -9.21 6.14
CA ILE A 15 7.29 -8.56 4.83
C ILE A 15 6.58 -9.37 3.76
N HIS A 16 6.81 -10.68 3.69
CA HIS A 16 6.19 -11.56 2.70
C HIS A 16 4.66 -11.47 2.73
N MET A 17 4.05 -11.62 3.91
CA MET A 17 2.60 -11.53 4.08
C MET A 17 2.06 -10.16 3.65
N LYS A 18 2.78 -9.07 3.94
CA LYS A 18 2.36 -7.71 3.55
C LYS A 18 2.50 -7.45 2.04
N VAL A 19 3.50 -8.04 1.38
CA VAL A 19 3.59 -7.99 -0.08
C VAL A 19 2.44 -8.79 -0.69
N MET A 20 2.18 -9.99 -0.19
CA MET A 20 1.03 -10.81 -0.62
C MET A 20 -0.30 -10.07 -0.45
N GLU A 21 -0.53 -9.48 0.73
CA GLU A 21 -1.72 -8.66 1.01
C GLU A 21 -1.85 -7.49 0.02
N SER A 22 -0.74 -6.82 -0.32
CA SER A 22 -0.74 -5.73 -1.30
C SER A 22 -1.17 -6.20 -2.70
N LEU A 23 -0.68 -7.34 -3.16
CA LEU A 23 -1.03 -7.92 -4.46
C LEU A 23 -2.50 -8.36 -4.51
N VAL A 24 -2.95 -9.09 -3.48
CA VAL A 24 -4.33 -9.58 -3.36
C VAL A 24 -5.32 -8.40 -3.30
N GLU A 25 -5.05 -7.39 -2.47
CA GLU A 25 -5.93 -6.23 -2.33
C GLU A 25 -5.96 -5.38 -3.61
N SER A 26 -4.86 -5.30 -4.38
CA SER A 26 -4.87 -4.70 -5.71
C SER A 26 -5.80 -5.45 -6.68
N ARG A 27 -5.75 -6.79 -6.67
CA ARG A 27 -6.61 -7.62 -7.52
C ARG A 27 -8.08 -7.48 -7.14
N LEU A 28 -8.38 -7.46 -5.84
CA LEU A 28 -9.73 -7.18 -5.35
C LEU A 28 -10.21 -5.78 -5.72
N ALA A 29 -9.33 -4.77 -5.72
CA ALA A 29 -9.69 -3.42 -6.19
C ALA A 29 -10.16 -3.44 -7.64
N LEU A 30 -9.46 -4.17 -8.53
CA LEU A 30 -9.86 -4.34 -9.93
C LEU A 30 -11.18 -5.11 -10.07
N GLU A 31 -11.40 -6.17 -9.29
CA GLU A 31 -12.66 -6.93 -9.32
C GLU A 31 -13.85 -6.03 -8.93
N MET A 32 -13.71 -5.24 -7.87
CA MET A 32 -14.73 -4.30 -7.42
C MET A 32 -14.97 -3.20 -8.45
N LEU A 33 -13.90 -2.70 -9.07
CA LEU A 33 -13.97 -1.70 -10.12
C LEU A 33 -14.76 -2.22 -11.34
N LYS A 34 -14.47 -3.45 -11.80
CA LYS A 34 -15.19 -4.11 -12.90
C LYS A 34 -16.69 -4.27 -12.64
N ARG A 35 -17.08 -4.34 -11.37
CA ARG A 35 -18.48 -4.43 -10.91
C ARG A 35 -19.13 -3.06 -10.66
N GLY A 36 -18.41 -1.95 -10.91
CA GLY A 36 -18.90 -0.59 -10.68
C GLY A 36 -18.92 -0.16 -9.21
N LEU A 37 -18.27 -0.90 -8.31
CA LEU A 37 -18.26 -0.66 -6.87
C LEU A 37 -17.11 0.27 -6.47
N LEU A 38 -17.18 1.54 -6.90
CA LEU A 38 -16.07 2.51 -6.79
C LEU A 38 -15.55 2.75 -5.37
N THR A 39 -16.43 2.86 -4.38
CA THR A 39 -16.03 3.08 -2.98
C THR A 39 -15.31 1.86 -2.40
N ASN A 40 -15.80 0.65 -2.71
CA ASN A 40 -15.15 -0.61 -2.33
C ASN A 40 -13.79 -0.76 -3.03
N ALA A 41 -13.72 -0.49 -4.33
CA ALA A 41 -12.49 -0.55 -5.10
C ALA A 41 -11.44 0.44 -4.55
N SER A 42 -11.86 1.66 -4.20
CA SER A 42 -11.00 2.67 -3.58
C SER A 42 -10.47 2.25 -2.21
N SER A 43 -11.31 1.62 -1.39
CA SER A 43 -10.91 1.06 -0.09
C SER A 43 -9.84 -0.04 -0.25
N LYS A 44 -10.03 -0.93 -1.22
CA LYS A 44 -9.08 -2.01 -1.56
C LYS A 44 -7.74 -1.47 -2.08
N ALA A 45 -7.78 -0.50 -2.99
CA ALA A 45 -6.58 0.19 -3.46
C ALA A 45 -5.81 0.86 -2.31
N PHE A 46 -6.50 1.51 -1.38
CA PHE A 46 -5.86 2.11 -0.20
C PHE A 46 -5.21 1.07 0.72
N ILE A 47 -5.91 -0.03 1.04
CA ILE A 47 -5.37 -1.11 1.88
C ILE A 47 -4.13 -1.72 1.21
N SER A 48 -4.16 -1.92 -0.11
CA SER A 48 -3.01 -2.42 -0.86
C SER A 48 -1.76 -1.57 -0.66
N ILE A 49 -1.88 -0.23 -0.75
CA ILE A 49 -0.74 0.67 -0.53
C ILE A 49 -0.30 0.68 0.93
N LYS A 50 -1.23 0.60 1.90
CA LYS A 50 -0.82 0.45 3.31
C LYS A 50 0.03 -0.80 3.53
N ALA A 51 -0.37 -1.93 2.95
CA ALA A 51 0.38 -3.18 3.06
C ALA A 51 1.76 -3.05 2.41
N PHE A 52 1.82 -2.48 1.20
CA PHE A 52 3.07 -2.22 0.48
C PHE A 52 4.04 -1.35 1.28
N ILE A 53 3.56 -0.23 1.83
CA ILE A 53 4.36 0.70 2.62
C ILE A 53 4.79 0.05 3.94
N SER A 54 3.93 -0.71 4.59
CA SER A 54 4.28 -1.46 5.81
C SER A 54 5.41 -2.47 5.56
N ALA A 55 5.37 -3.19 4.44
CA ALA A 55 6.45 -4.09 4.03
C ALA A 55 7.78 -3.34 3.81
N LEU A 56 7.76 -2.17 3.15
CA LEU A 56 8.95 -1.33 2.97
C LEU A 56 9.52 -0.83 4.30
N ILE A 57 8.66 -0.41 5.23
CA ILE A 57 9.10 0.07 6.55
C ILE A 57 9.82 -1.05 7.29
N VAL A 58 9.26 -2.25 7.32
CA VAL A 58 9.89 -3.38 8.04
C VAL A 58 11.17 -3.85 7.35
N LYS A 59 11.21 -3.84 6.01
CA LYS A 59 12.41 -4.18 5.22
C LYS A 59 13.61 -3.31 5.59
N ASP A 60 13.41 -2.00 5.74
CA ASP A 60 14.48 -1.03 6.00
C ASP A 60 14.32 -0.34 7.37
N PHE A 61 13.72 -1.03 8.35
CA PHE A 61 13.30 -0.45 9.64
C PHE A 61 14.45 0.26 10.35
N ASP A 62 15.58 -0.42 10.49
CA ASP A 62 16.76 0.12 11.16
C ASP A 62 17.27 1.39 10.49
N LYS A 63 17.25 1.45 9.15
CA LYS A 63 17.67 2.63 8.38
C LYS A 63 16.72 3.81 8.57
N ILE A 64 15.41 3.55 8.67
CA ILE A 64 14.39 4.58 8.90
C ILE A 64 14.60 5.21 10.28
N ILE A 65 14.86 4.40 11.31
CA ILE A 65 14.94 4.88 12.69
C ILE A 65 16.33 5.42 13.08
N GLN A 66 17.40 5.07 12.36
CA GLN A 66 18.79 5.32 12.75
C GLN A 66 19.07 6.77 13.20
N ASN A 67 18.55 7.75 12.48
CA ASN A 67 18.81 9.18 12.73
C ASN A 67 17.58 9.95 13.26
N LYS A 68 16.57 9.23 13.76
CA LYS A 68 15.35 9.85 14.28
C LYS A 68 15.46 10.20 15.77
N PRO A 69 14.76 11.25 16.24
CA PRO A 69 14.58 11.50 17.67
C PRO A 69 13.91 10.31 18.36
N GLU A 70 14.18 10.11 19.66
CA GLU A 70 13.67 8.96 20.42
C GLU A 70 12.14 8.80 20.31
N LYS A 71 11.40 9.91 20.42
CA LYS A 71 9.93 9.92 20.28
C LYS A 71 9.44 9.37 18.93
N GLU A 72 10.18 9.65 17.85
CA GLU A 72 9.84 9.11 16.52
C GLU A 72 10.21 7.64 16.41
N LYS A 73 11.33 7.20 16.99
CA LYS A 73 11.69 5.77 17.05
C LYS A 73 10.62 4.98 17.78
N GLU A 74 10.22 5.41 18.97
CA GLU A 74 9.14 4.81 19.76
C GLU A 74 7.82 4.77 18.96
N TRP A 75 7.53 5.81 18.17
CA TRP A 75 6.35 5.83 17.32
C TRP A 75 6.41 4.76 16.22
N TYR A 76 7.55 4.62 15.53
CA TYR A 76 7.75 3.58 14.53
C TYR A 76 7.62 2.18 15.13
N GLU A 77 8.24 1.95 16.29
CA GLU A 77 8.18 0.67 16.98
C GLU A 77 6.77 0.31 17.45
N ARG A 78 6.02 1.30 17.95
CA ARG A 78 4.68 1.07 18.48
C ARG A 78 3.63 0.90 17.38
N ILE A 79 3.69 1.72 16.33
CA ILE A 79 2.62 1.75 15.32
C ILE A 79 3.10 2.10 13.92
N GLY A 80 4.17 2.88 13.75
CA GLY A 80 4.60 3.34 12.42
C GLY A 80 4.92 2.20 11.46
N TYR A 81 5.44 1.07 11.95
CA TYR A 81 5.67 -0.15 11.15
C TYR A 81 4.42 -0.62 10.37
N SER A 82 3.22 -0.35 10.89
CA SER A 82 1.94 -0.74 10.28
C SER A 82 1.42 0.23 9.22
N ALA A 83 2.19 1.28 8.89
CA ALA A 83 1.82 2.34 7.96
C ALA A 83 0.48 3.03 8.31
N PRO A 84 0.31 3.59 9.52
CA PRO A 84 -0.95 4.19 9.95
C PRO A 84 -1.34 5.40 9.10
N THR A 85 -2.64 5.58 8.82
CA THR A 85 -3.17 6.63 7.93
C THR A 85 -2.69 8.02 8.33
N THR A 86 -2.71 8.34 9.62
CA THR A 86 -2.35 9.68 10.17
C THR A 86 -0.86 10.02 10.04
N GLY A 87 0.02 9.03 9.82
CA GLY A 87 1.46 9.23 9.65
C GLY A 87 1.97 8.94 8.23
N LEU A 88 1.10 8.49 7.32
CA LEU A 88 1.51 7.87 6.06
C LEU A 88 2.30 8.82 5.14
N ILE A 89 1.99 10.12 5.15
CA ILE A 89 2.75 11.14 4.40
C ILE A 89 4.17 11.29 4.96
N GLY A 90 4.34 11.32 6.28
CA GLY A 90 5.67 11.41 6.89
C GLY A 90 6.52 10.18 6.59
N VAL A 91 5.90 9.00 6.68
CA VAL A 91 6.51 7.72 6.30
C VAL A 91 6.95 7.72 4.84
N SER A 92 6.14 8.25 3.92
CA SER A 92 6.50 8.26 2.49
C SER A 92 7.75 9.09 2.22
N TYR A 93 7.94 10.21 2.92
CA TYR A 93 9.16 11.01 2.83
C TYR A 93 10.38 10.30 3.40
N ASP A 94 10.22 9.55 4.48
CA ASP A 94 11.32 8.77 5.04
C ASP A 94 11.76 7.66 4.07
N LEU A 95 10.81 7.00 3.40
CA LEU A 95 11.08 6.02 2.35
C LEU A 95 11.71 6.64 1.10
N GLU A 96 11.32 7.85 0.71
CA GLU A 96 11.95 8.58 -0.41
C GLU A 96 13.43 8.90 -0.15
N LYS A 97 13.80 9.25 1.09
CA LYS A 97 15.21 9.43 1.46
C LYS A 97 16.03 8.15 1.29
N LEU A 98 15.39 6.99 1.32
CA LEU A 98 15.99 5.68 1.06
C LEU A 98 15.94 5.27 -0.42
N GLY A 99 15.39 6.12 -1.30
CA GLY A 99 15.34 5.89 -2.74
C GLY A 99 14.02 5.27 -3.26
N TYR A 100 13.01 5.09 -2.40
CA TYR A 100 11.70 4.58 -2.83
C TYR A 100 10.81 5.71 -3.33
N ASN A 101 10.41 5.67 -4.61
CA ASN A 101 9.49 6.66 -5.16
C ASN A 101 8.04 6.30 -4.79
N VAL A 102 7.58 6.71 -3.60
CA VAL A 102 6.27 6.32 -3.05
C VAL A 102 5.36 7.49 -2.67
N SER A 103 5.86 8.74 -2.58
CA SER A 103 5.00 9.83 -2.07
C SER A 103 3.81 10.14 -2.95
N LEU A 104 3.94 10.02 -4.28
CA LEU A 104 2.81 10.25 -5.18
C LEU A 104 1.70 9.21 -4.96
N VAL A 105 2.05 7.92 -4.97
CA VAL A 105 1.04 6.86 -4.81
C VAL A 105 0.41 6.88 -3.41
N VAL A 106 1.16 7.26 -2.37
CA VAL A 106 0.62 7.46 -1.02
C VAL A 106 -0.44 8.56 -1.00
N ARG A 107 -0.21 9.68 -1.69
CA ARG A 107 -1.21 10.77 -1.77
C ARG A 107 -2.46 10.34 -2.52
N ILE A 108 -2.30 9.63 -3.64
CA ILE A 108 -3.43 9.06 -4.39
C ILE A 108 -4.23 8.10 -3.49
N ALA A 109 -3.55 7.20 -2.78
CA ALA A 109 -4.18 6.26 -1.86
C ALA A 109 -4.97 6.96 -0.74
N LEU A 110 -4.45 8.07 -0.20
CA LEU A 110 -5.18 8.88 0.81
C LEU A 110 -6.41 9.58 0.22
N SER A 111 -6.34 10.06 -1.03
CA SER A 111 -7.51 10.60 -1.73
C SER A 111 -8.58 9.53 -1.95
N LEU A 112 -8.18 8.32 -2.38
CA LEU A 112 -9.07 7.15 -2.52
C LEU A 112 -9.65 6.72 -1.17
N HIS A 113 -8.86 6.79 -0.09
CA HIS A 113 -9.35 6.54 1.26
C HIS A 113 -10.48 7.50 1.63
N SER A 114 -10.30 8.81 1.47
CA SER A 114 -11.37 9.79 1.71
C SER A 114 -12.62 9.47 0.88
N PHE A 115 -12.43 9.20 -0.42
CA PHE A 115 -13.53 8.87 -1.31
C PHE A 115 -14.29 7.61 -0.89
N SER A 116 -13.59 6.59 -0.38
CA SER A 116 -14.22 5.33 0.02
C SER A 116 -15.28 5.48 1.13
N TYR A 117 -15.18 6.51 1.98
CA TYR A 117 -16.17 6.81 3.01
C TYR A 117 -17.22 7.83 2.56
N ASN A 118 -16.82 8.79 1.74
CA ASN A 118 -17.61 9.99 1.47
C ASN A 118 -18.33 9.97 0.12
N GLY A 119 -17.96 9.06 -0.79
CA GLY A 119 -18.47 9.06 -2.16
C GLY A 119 -18.17 10.40 -2.87
N PHE A 120 -19.09 10.87 -3.72
CA PHE A 120 -18.95 12.13 -4.46
C PHE A 120 -19.43 13.37 -3.68
N ASP A 121 -19.31 13.41 -2.34
CA ASP A 121 -19.57 14.64 -1.61
C ASP A 121 -18.49 15.69 -1.93
N PRO A 122 -18.81 16.76 -2.68
CA PRO A 122 -17.81 17.72 -3.16
C PRO A 122 -17.16 18.53 -2.03
N ASN A 123 -17.70 18.47 -0.80
CA ASN A 123 -17.09 19.11 0.36
C ASN A 123 -16.03 18.23 1.04
N LEU A 124 -16.01 16.93 0.75
CA LEU A 124 -15.21 15.94 1.47
C LEU A 124 -14.20 15.22 0.56
N VAL A 125 -14.35 15.31 -0.76
CA VAL A 125 -13.46 14.65 -1.73
C VAL A 125 -13.03 15.59 -2.85
N TYR A 126 -11.92 15.25 -3.50
CA TYR A 126 -11.37 16.03 -4.61
C TYR A 126 -11.80 15.51 -6.00
N TYR A 127 -12.52 14.39 -6.06
CA TYR A 127 -12.94 13.77 -7.32
C TYR A 127 -14.18 14.45 -7.90
N ARG A 128 -14.13 14.77 -9.19
CA ARG A 128 -15.23 15.40 -9.93
C ARG A 128 -16.18 14.39 -10.54
N ASP A 129 -15.65 13.27 -10.98
CA ASP A 129 -16.39 12.24 -11.72
C ASP A 129 -15.81 10.83 -11.46
N LYS A 130 -16.47 9.84 -12.05
CA LYS A 130 -16.09 8.42 -11.88
C LYS A 130 -14.74 8.16 -12.53
N GLU A 131 -14.52 8.73 -13.70
CA GLU A 131 -13.33 8.54 -14.51
C GLU A 131 -12.04 8.91 -13.76
N GLU A 132 -12.07 9.99 -12.96
CA GLU A 132 -10.93 10.35 -12.10
C GLU A 132 -10.65 9.30 -11.02
N VAL A 133 -11.69 8.77 -10.36
CA VAL A 133 -11.55 7.73 -9.33
C VAL A 133 -11.01 6.44 -9.96
N GLU A 134 -11.56 6.03 -11.09
CA GLU A 134 -11.14 4.83 -11.81
C GLU A 134 -9.68 4.92 -12.25
N ARG A 135 -9.26 6.09 -12.74
CA ARG A 135 -7.87 6.37 -13.10
C ARG A 135 -6.96 6.23 -11.89
N ASP A 136 -7.32 6.79 -10.74
CA ASP A 136 -6.48 6.74 -9.55
C ASP A 136 -6.40 5.35 -8.91
N ILE A 137 -7.48 4.56 -8.96
CA ILE A 137 -7.43 3.13 -8.62
C ILE A 137 -6.44 2.40 -9.53
N LYS A 138 -6.53 2.62 -10.86
CA LYS A 138 -5.60 2.01 -11.82
C LYS A 138 -4.16 2.47 -11.62
N ASN A 139 -3.93 3.73 -11.27
CA ASN A 139 -2.60 4.26 -10.95
C ASN A 139 -1.98 3.55 -9.74
N VAL A 140 -2.78 3.31 -8.69
CA VAL A 140 -2.35 2.55 -7.51
C VAL A 140 -1.99 1.11 -7.89
N VAL A 141 -2.84 0.42 -8.65
CA VAL A 141 -2.58 -0.97 -9.04
C VAL A 141 -1.37 -1.08 -9.95
N GLN A 142 -1.23 -0.19 -10.92
CA GLN A 142 -0.07 -0.13 -11.81
C GLN A 142 1.22 0.08 -11.02
N PHE A 143 1.20 0.98 -10.02
CA PHE A 143 2.35 1.17 -9.13
C PHE A 143 2.77 -0.14 -8.44
N VAL A 144 1.81 -0.92 -7.93
CA VAL A 144 2.10 -2.20 -7.29
C VAL A 144 2.70 -3.20 -8.29
N ILE A 145 2.12 -3.32 -9.49
CA ILE A 145 2.63 -4.19 -10.56
C ILE A 145 4.08 -3.85 -10.91
N ASP A 146 4.39 -2.56 -11.08
CA ASP A 146 5.69 -2.11 -11.54
C ASP A 146 6.79 -2.23 -10.47
N ASN A 147 6.41 -2.19 -9.19
CA ASN A 147 7.36 -1.99 -8.10
C ASN A 147 7.43 -3.14 -7.09
N ALA A 148 6.47 -4.05 -7.01
CA ALA A 148 6.47 -5.13 -6.02
C ALA A 148 7.74 -5.99 -6.12
N LYS A 149 7.97 -6.61 -7.28
CA LYS A 149 9.16 -7.45 -7.48
C LYS A 149 10.45 -6.66 -7.38
N LYS A 150 10.46 -5.43 -7.93
CA LYS A 150 11.62 -4.52 -7.89
C LYS A 150 12.04 -4.20 -6.44
N TYR A 151 11.09 -3.87 -5.57
CA TYR A 151 11.39 -3.45 -4.20
C TYR A 151 11.49 -4.60 -3.20
N PHE A 152 10.94 -5.77 -3.52
CA PHE A 152 10.93 -6.92 -2.61
C PHE A 152 11.63 -8.16 -3.18
N ASN A 153 12.55 -8.00 -4.14
CA ASN A 153 13.28 -9.10 -4.78
C ASN A 153 13.93 -10.07 -3.77
N ASP A 154 14.45 -9.56 -2.65
CA ASP A 154 15.11 -10.36 -1.60
C ASP A 154 14.14 -11.24 -0.79
N PHE A 155 12.84 -11.01 -0.93
CA PHE A 155 11.74 -11.71 -0.24
C PHE A 155 10.81 -12.40 -1.24
N TRP A 156 11.19 -12.45 -2.51
CA TRP A 156 10.33 -12.88 -3.61
C TRP A 156 10.40 -14.40 -3.79
N ASP A 157 9.25 -15.04 -3.94
CA ASP A 157 9.13 -16.48 -4.16
C ASP A 157 8.09 -16.81 -5.25
N GLU A 158 7.86 -18.09 -5.50
CA GLU A 158 6.91 -18.57 -6.51
C GLU A 158 5.46 -18.18 -6.18
N GLU A 159 5.11 -18.04 -4.91
CA GLU A 159 3.76 -17.66 -4.48
C GLU A 159 3.47 -16.19 -4.84
N LEU A 160 4.41 -15.30 -4.51
CA LEU A 160 4.35 -13.88 -4.87
C LEU A 160 4.41 -13.67 -6.39
N GLU A 161 5.24 -14.44 -7.10
CA GLU A 161 5.28 -14.38 -8.57
C GLU A 161 3.92 -14.73 -9.16
N LYS A 162 3.32 -15.84 -8.73
CA LYS A 162 2.01 -16.28 -9.21
C LYS A 162 0.92 -15.26 -8.93
N GLU A 163 0.92 -14.64 -7.74
CA GLU A 163 -0.08 -13.62 -7.43
C GLU A 163 0.14 -12.31 -8.22
N LEU A 164 1.39 -11.93 -8.49
CA LEU A 164 1.69 -10.82 -9.39
C LEU A 164 1.21 -11.11 -10.82
N GLU A 165 1.42 -12.33 -11.34
CA GLU A 165 0.90 -12.74 -12.65
C GLU A 165 -0.64 -12.67 -12.70
N ASN A 166 -1.32 -13.15 -11.65
CA ASN A 166 -2.79 -13.04 -11.54
C ASN A 166 -3.24 -11.59 -11.56
N LEU A 167 -2.54 -10.71 -10.83
CA LEU A 167 -2.84 -9.28 -10.80
C LEU A 167 -2.64 -8.62 -12.17
N VAL A 168 -1.53 -8.92 -12.85
CA VAL A 168 -1.23 -8.40 -14.19
C VAL A 168 -2.29 -8.84 -15.20
N ASN A 169 -2.76 -10.08 -15.12
CA ASN A 169 -3.83 -10.57 -15.98
C ASN A 169 -5.15 -9.83 -15.69
N ALA A 170 -5.53 -9.69 -14.42
CA ALA A 170 -6.73 -8.96 -14.02
C ALA A 170 -6.69 -7.47 -14.42
N PHE A 171 -5.50 -6.86 -14.51
CA PHE A 171 -5.34 -5.46 -14.90
C PHE A 171 -5.52 -5.21 -16.40
N LYS A 172 -5.30 -6.24 -17.24
CA LYS A 172 -5.47 -6.17 -18.69
C LYS A 172 -6.92 -6.40 -19.15
N ASP A 173 -7.73 -7.02 -18.29
CA ASP A 173 -9.16 -7.32 -18.51
C ASP A 173 -10.07 -6.10 -18.34
#